data_AF-A0A9D6ZCD1-F1
#
_entry.id   AF-A0A9D6ZCD1-F1
#
_cell.length_a   1.000
_cell.length_b   1.000
_cell.length_c   1.000
_cell.angle_alpha   90.00
_cell.angle_beta   90.00
_cell.angle_gamma   90.00
#
_symmetry.space_group_name_H-M   'P 1'
#
loop_
_entity.id
_entity.type
_entity.pdbx_description
1 polymer ?
#
loop_
_entity_poly.entity_id
_entity_poly.type
_entity_poly.pdbx_seq_one_letter_code
_entity_poly.pdbx_strand_id
1 'polypeptide(L)'
;MRKLLSRLAQLLILASLLSCEQQKSVDADTMTDTLKQDIVLLQSTRIFFGHQSVGGNIIAGVQDILADTGTTLPILELGKQDTLPAGFILHTPVGKNTEPNTKCDDFKRIV
;
A
#
# COMPACT_ATOMS: atom_id res chain seq x y z
N MET A 1 26.09 -50.65 18.61
CA MET A 1 24.96 -49.71 18.82
C MET A 1 25.43 -48.29 19.17
N ARG A 2 26.20 -48.07 20.26
CA ARG A 2 26.72 -46.73 20.65
C ARG A 2 27.46 -45.95 19.54
N LYS A 3 28.33 -46.61 18.75
CA LYS A 3 29.06 -45.97 17.64
C LYS A 3 28.16 -45.58 16.45
N LEU A 4 27.05 -46.30 16.26
CA LEU A 4 26.08 -46.01 15.19
C LEU A 4 25.22 -44.80 15.57
N LEU A 5 24.77 -44.75 16.83
CA LEU A 5 24.05 -43.60 17.41
C LEU A 5 24.89 -42.32 17.36
N SER A 6 26.19 -42.40 17.67
CA SER A 6 27.11 -41.26 17.60
C SER A 6 27.29 -40.74 16.17
N ARG A 7 27.36 -41.62 15.17
CA ARG A 7 27.48 -41.21 13.75
C ARG A 7 26.19 -40.60 13.22
N LEU A 8 25.03 -41.13 13.62
CA LEU A 8 23.73 -40.54 13.28
C LEU A 8 23.57 -39.14 13.89
N ALA A 9 23.98 -38.96 15.15
CA ALA A 9 23.93 -37.65 15.80
C ALA A 9 24.83 -36.61 15.10
N GLN A 10 26.03 -37.01 14.66
CA GLN A 10 26.92 -36.14 13.89
C GLN A 10 26.36 -35.77 12.52
N LEU A 11 25.69 -36.70 11.84
CA LEU A 11 25.05 -36.44 10.54
C LEU A 11 23.88 -35.45 10.68
N LEU A 12 23.07 -35.58 11.74
CA LEU A 12 21.94 -34.69 12.02
C LEU A 12 22.39 -33.26 12.33
N ILE A 13 23.47 -33.10 13.09
CA ILE A 13 24.03 -31.77 13.41
C ILE A 13 24.56 -31.11 12.12
N LEU A 14 25.23 -31.86 11.25
CA LEU A 14 25.75 -31.31 9.99
C LEU A 14 24.64 -30.92 9.01
N ALA A 15 23.52 -31.65 8.99
CA ALA A 15 22.36 -31.33 8.18
C ALA A 15 21.66 -30.04 8.64
N SER A 16 21.63 -29.76 9.95
CA SER A 16 21.00 -28.54 10.48
C SER A 16 21.73 -27.24 10.12
N LEU A 17 23.03 -27.31 9.81
CA LEU A 17 23.84 -26.14 9.43
C LEU A 17 23.68 -25.74 7.96
N LEU A 18 23.07 -26.60 7.13
CA LEU A 18 22.82 -26.33 5.71
C LEU A 18 21.43 -25.73 5.46
N SER A 19 20.59 -25.61 6.49
CA SER A 19 19.21 -25.11 6.38
C SER A 19 19.12 -23.58 6.50
N CYS A 20 20.06 -22.86 5.89
CA CYS A 20 19.86 -21.44 5.60
C CYS A 20 19.15 -21.34 4.24
N GLU A 21 17.84 -21.22 4.26
CA GLU A 21 17.08 -20.81 3.08
C GLU A 21 17.44 -19.35 2.79
N GLN A 22 18.17 -19.14 1.70
CA GLN A 22 18.63 -17.82 1.29
C GLN A 22 17.42 -17.04 0.78
N GLN A 23 16.81 -16.25 1.67
CA GLN A 23 15.65 -15.43 1.38
C GLN A 23 16.01 -14.46 0.26
N LYS A 24 15.45 -14.71 -0.94
CA LYS A 24 15.64 -13.88 -2.12
C LYS A 24 15.14 -12.48 -1.78
N SER A 25 16.06 -11.55 -1.54
CA SER A 25 15.75 -10.16 -1.29
C SER A 25 15.01 -9.63 -2.53
N VAL A 26 13.75 -9.24 -2.36
CA VAL A 26 13.02 -8.48 -3.38
C VAL A 26 13.83 -7.20 -3.59
N ASP A 27 14.32 -7.02 -4.81
CA ASP A 27 15.18 -5.90 -5.14
C ASP A 27 14.39 -4.60 -5.04
N ALA A 28 14.83 -3.68 -4.18
CA ALA A 28 14.09 -2.47 -3.85
C ALA A 28 13.89 -1.55 -5.08
N ASP A 29 14.78 -1.64 -6.06
CA ASP A 29 14.69 -0.88 -7.31
C ASP A 29 13.49 -1.30 -8.18
N THR A 30 13.13 -2.59 -8.21
CA THR A 30 12.04 -3.08 -9.07
C THR A 30 10.66 -2.59 -8.58
N MET A 31 10.50 -2.46 -7.26
CA MET A 31 9.27 -1.89 -6.67
C MET A 31 9.12 -0.41 -7.02
N THR A 32 10.22 0.34 -7.08
CA THR A 32 10.20 1.79 -7.35
C THR A 32 9.77 2.11 -8.78
N ASP A 33 10.25 1.35 -9.78
CA ASP A 33 9.91 1.60 -11.18
C ASP A 33 8.46 1.24 -11.50
N THR A 34 7.98 0.11 -10.99
CA THR A 34 6.57 -0.29 -11.14
C THR A 34 5.64 0.74 -10.49
N LEU A 35 5.99 1.22 -9.28
CA LEU A 35 5.20 2.22 -8.57
C LEU A 35 5.13 3.57 -9.31
N LYS A 36 6.24 4.02 -9.92
CA LYS A 36 6.24 5.22 -10.75
C LYS A 36 5.30 5.08 -11.95
N GLN A 37 5.29 3.92 -12.61
CA GLN A 37 4.39 3.65 -13.73
C GLN A 37 2.92 3.64 -13.31
N ASP A 38 2.62 3.05 -12.15
CA ASP A 38 1.27 3.07 -11.58
C ASP A 38 0.81 4.49 -11.29
N ILE A 39 1.68 5.35 -10.75
CA ILE A 39 1.34 6.76 -10.48
C ILE A 39 1.05 7.50 -11.80
N VAL A 40 1.83 7.26 -12.86
CA VAL A 40 1.57 7.85 -14.19
C VAL A 40 0.20 7.45 -14.72
N LEU A 41 -0.22 6.19 -14.53
CA LEU A 41 -1.56 5.75 -14.91
C LEU A 41 -2.64 6.56 -14.15
N LEU A 42 -2.44 6.78 -12.85
CA LEU A 42 -3.38 7.50 -12.00
C LEU A 42 -3.50 9.00 -12.36
N GLN A 43 -2.48 9.62 -12.97
CA GLN A 43 -2.53 11.03 -13.38
C GLN A 43 -3.65 11.35 -14.38
N SER A 44 -4.15 10.34 -15.08
CA SER A 44 -5.29 10.45 -16.02
C SER A 44 -6.62 9.97 -15.44
N THR A 45 -6.63 9.46 -14.21
CA THR A 45 -7.79 8.85 -13.57
C THR A 45 -8.43 9.81 -12.57
N ARG A 46 -9.77 9.86 -12.54
CA ARG A 46 -10.53 10.59 -11.52
C ARG A 46 -11.02 9.61 -10.46
N ILE A 47 -10.54 9.76 -9.24
CA ILE A 47 -10.79 8.84 -8.14
C ILE A 47 -11.52 9.59 -7.04
N PHE A 48 -12.70 9.12 -6.67
CA PHE A 48 -13.37 9.55 -5.45
C PHE A 48 -12.99 8.61 -4.30
N PHE A 49 -12.39 9.15 -3.25
CA PHE A 49 -11.98 8.41 -2.07
C PHE A 49 -12.71 8.95 -0.83
N GLY A 50 -13.95 8.50 -0.66
CA GLY A 50 -14.71 8.72 0.57
C GLY A 50 -14.15 7.87 1.71
N HIS A 51 -13.78 8.49 2.82
CA HIS A 51 -13.08 7.78 3.89
C HIS A 51 -13.51 8.15 5.30
N GLN A 52 -13.02 7.39 6.29
CA GLN A 52 -13.05 7.68 7.72
C GLN A 52 -11.79 7.07 8.35
N SER A 53 -11.57 7.30 9.64
CA SER A 53 -10.54 6.60 10.43
C SER A 53 -9.21 6.48 9.67
N VAL A 54 -8.78 5.26 9.35
CA VAL A 54 -7.50 4.95 8.67
C VAL A 54 -7.34 5.56 7.28
N GLY A 55 -8.42 6.00 6.64
CA GLY A 55 -8.34 6.59 5.32
C GLY A 55 -7.56 7.90 5.26
N GLY A 56 -7.54 8.67 6.36
CA GLY A 56 -6.65 9.83 6.47
C GLY A 56 -5.17 9.42 6.44
N ASN A 57 -4.83 8.30 7.08
CA ASN A 57 -3.47 7.75 7.03
C ASN A 57 -3.12 7.22 5.64
N ILE A 58 -4.08 6.67 4.90
CA ILE A 58 -3.86 6.25 3.51
C ILE A 58 -3.53 7.47 2.64
N ILE A 59 -4.28 8.57 2.76
CA ILE A 59 -3.98 9.80 2.00
C ILE A 59 -2.59 10.34 2.35
N ALA A 60 -2.22 10.36 3.63
CA ALA A 60 -0.88 10.76 4.05
C ALA A 60 0.20 9.84 3.44
N GLY A 61 0.01 8.52 3.48
CA GLY A 61 0.96 7.57 2.89
C GLY A 61 1.09 7.71 1.37
N VAL A 62 0.01 8.04 0.66
CA VAL A 62 0.11 8.35 -0.78
C VAL A 62 0.93 9.62 -1.00
N GLN A 63 0.76 10.65 -0.18
CA GLN A 63 1.57 11.87 -0.26
C GLN A 63 3.07 11.57 -0.02
N ASP A 64 3.38 10.72 0.96
CA ASP A 64 4.75 10.28 1.25
C ASP A 64 5.35 9.54 0.05
N ILE A 65 4.60 8.60 -0.57
CA ILE A 65 5.03 7.88 -1.77
C ILE A 65 5.32 8.83 -2.94
N LEU A 66 4.47 9.84 -3.16
CA LEU A 66 4.68 10.82 -4.24
C LEU A 66 5.96 11.64 -4.00
N ALA A 67 6.21 12.03 -2.76
CA ALA A 67 7.42 12.75 -2.38
C ALA A 67 8.68 11.89 -2.61
N ASP A 68 8.66 10.63 -2.17
CA ASP A 68 9.80 9.70 -2.31
C ASP A 68 10.10 9.34 -3.76
N THR A 69 9.06 9.19 -4.59
CA THR A 69 9.23 8.83 -6.01
C THR A 69 9.53 10.02 -6.91
N GLY A 70 9.33 11.25 -6.44
CA GLY A 70 9.45 12.48 -7.24
C GLY A 70 8.36 12.61 -8.33
N THR A 71 7.26 11.87 -8.20
CA THR A 71 6.14 11.91 -9.13
C THR A 71 5.03 12.82 -8.61
N THR A 72 4.10 13.20 -9.50
CA THR A 72 3.00 14.11 -9.13
C THR A 72 1.65 13.45 -9.37
N LEU A 73 0.73 13.59 -8.43
CA LEU A 73 -0.67 13.20 -8.58
C LEU A 73 -1.51 14.19 -7.77
N PRO A 74 -2.47 14.90 -8.38
CA PRO A 74 -3.30 15.83 -7.63
C PRO A 74 -4.15 15.11 -6.57
N ILE A 75 -3.93 15.44 -5.30
CA ILE A 75 -4.75 14.98 -4.17
C ILE A 75 -5.52 16.17 -3.63
N LEU A 76 -6.84 16.12 -3.75
CA LEU A 76 -7.74 17.23 -3.50
C LEU A 76 -8.71 16.88 -2.38
N GLU A 77 -9.00 17.84 -1.51
CA GLU A 77 -10.08 17.70 -0.52
C GLU A 77 -11.35 18.35 -1.06
N LEU A 78 -12.49 17.68 -0.89
CA LEU A 78 -13.78 18.17 -1.39
C LEU A 78 -14.08 19.58 -0.86
N GLY A 79 -14.43 20.49 -1.76
CA GLY A 79 -14.78 21.88 -1.44
C GLY A 79 -13.59 22.84 -1.27
N LYS A 80 -12.35 22.38 -1.46
CA LYS A 80 -11.15 23.25 -1.39
C LYS A 80 -10.60 23.72 -2.73
N GLN A 81 -11.20 23.29 -3.84
CA GLN A 81 -10.75 23.62 -5.19
C GLN A 81 -11.91 24.07 -6.07
N ASP A 82 -11.70 25.17 -6.78
CA ASP A 82 -12.70 25.73 -7.70
C ASP A 82 -12.67 25.04 -9.08
N THR A 83 -11.55 24.43 -9.44
CA THR A 83 -11.36 23.74 -10.72
C THR A 83 -10.76 22.36 -10.51
N LEU A 84 -11.20 21.40 -11.32
CA LEU A 84 -10.74 20.01 -11.24
C LEU A 84 -9.78 19.71 -12.42
N PRO A 85 -8.59 19.14 -12.17
CA PRO A 85 -7.66 18.74 -13.22
C PRO A 85 -8.18 17.50 -13.97
N ALA A 86 -7.43 17.05 -14.99
CA ALA A 86 -7.83 15.91 -15.82
C ALA A 86 -7.97 14.61 -14.99
N GLY A 87 -6.98 14.29 -14.17
CA GLY A 87 -6.99 13.21 -13.18
C GLY A 87 -6.57 13.70 -11.79
N PHE A 88 -7.12 13.05 -10.75
CA PHE A 88 -6.95 13.41 -9.35
C PHE A 88 -7.50 12.33 -8.42
N ILE A 89 -7.06 12.35 -7.18
CA ILE A 89 -7.74 11.72 -6.04
C ILE A 89 -8.48 12.82 -5.28
N LEU A 90 -9.81 12.78 -5.28
CA LEU A 90 -10.66 13.65 -4.49
C LEU A 90 -11.09 12.89 -3.23
N HIS A 91 -10.68 13.38 -2.07
CA HIS A 91 -10.97 12.71 -0.80
C HIS A 91 -11.82 13.57 0.13
N THR A 92 -12.63 12.90 0.95
CA THR A 92 -13.45 13.56 1.97
C THR A 92 -13.92 12.54 3.02
N PRO A 93 -14.14 12.96 4.28
CA PRO A 93 -14.82 12.12 5.25
C PRO A 93 -16.25 11.75 4.80
N VAL A 94 -16.66 10.48 4.95
CA VAL A 94 -18.02 10.02 4.62
C VAL A 94 -18.67 9.19 5.73
N GLY A 95 -19.95 9.46 5.96
CA GLY A 95 -20.78 8.85 6.98
C GLY A 95 -20.19 8.97 8.38
N LYS A 96 -20.68 8.11 9.27
CA LYS A 96 -20.22 7.98 10.66
C LYS A 96 -19.64 6.61 10.91
N ASN A 97 -18.83 6.49 11.96
CA ASN A 97 -18.40 5.19 12.44
C ASN A 97 -19.59 4.44 13.02
N THR A 98 -19.55 3.11 12.99
CA THR A 98 -20.62 2.20 13.44
C THR A 98 -21.97 2.29 12.71
N GLU A 99 -22.16 3.25 11.81
CA GLU A 99 -23.40 3.47 11.05
C GLU A 99 -23.15 3.32 9.53
N PRO A 100 -23.09 2.10 8.99
CA PRO A 100 -22.67 1.86 7.61
C PRO A 100 -23.55 2.55 6.55
N ASN A 101 -24.86 2.63 6.79
CA ASN A 101 -25.81 3.24 5.84
C ASN A 101 -25.48 4.71 5.55
N THR A 102 -25.00 5.44 6.55
CA THR A 102 -24.64 6.86 6.39
C THR A 102 -23.50 7.09 5.40
N LYS A 103 -22.66 6.07 5.15
CA LYS A 103 -21.61 6.14 4.12
C LYS A 103 -22.19 6.09 2.71
N CYS A 104 -23.20 5.24 2.50
CA CYS A 104 -23.91 5.15 1.23
C CYS A 104 -24.70 6.44 0.96
N ASP A 105 -25.33 6.99 1.99
CA ASP A 105 -26.08 8.25 1.90
C ASP A 105 -25.15 9.41 1.50
N ASP A 106 -23.98 9.52 2.13
CA ASP A 106 -23.00 10.54 1.78
C ASP A 106 -22.42 10.33 0.38
N PHE A 107 -22.13 9.08 -0.01
CA PHE A 107 -21.67 8.80 -1.37
C PHE A 107 -22.68 9.28 -2.40
N LYS A 108 -23.97 8.92 -2.23
CA LYS A 108 -25.06 9.33 -3.13
C LYS A 108 -25.27 10.85 -3.18
N ARG A 109 -24.96 11.56 -2.09
CA ARG A 109 -25.07 13.02 -2.02
C ARG A 109 -23.92 13.72 -2.74
N ILE A 110 -22.73 13.12 -2.74
CA ILE A 110 -21.50 13.74 -3.23
C ILE A 110 -21.21 13.40 -4.70
N VAL A 111 -21.47 12.15 -5.10
CA VAL A 111 -21.18 11.58 -6.43
C VAL A 111 -22.47 11.38 -7.20
#